data_AF-A0A836SSN9-F1
#
_entry.id   AF-A0A836SSN9-F1
#
_cell.length_a   1.000
_cell.length_b   1.000
_cell.length_c   1.000
_cell.angle_alpha   90.00
_cell.angle_beta   90.00
_cell.angle_gamma   90.00
#
_symmetry.space_group_name_H-M   'P 1'
#
loop_
_entity.id
_entity.type
_entity.pdbx_description
1 polymer ?
#
loop_
_entity_poly.entity_id
_entity_poly.type
_entity_poly.pdbx_seq_one_letter_code
_entity_poly.pdbx_strand_id
1 'polypeptide(L)'
;MKKYSNNNWGLLLVSGLIALFYGILAIFAAQGLILTIVTYFGALILVASLVMLYGVYSNYKHHFFNTYDLIQGLIMLILGVMLTFFSQHSLQLFVIIIGIWAILVGIIQLYTAFNLPKSYIGKPSFIINGLITIVFGVSLLFNPFEMARVMVVLTGILAIVVGIILLYLAIKLKGLRVKIETDL
;
A
#
# COMPACT_ATOMS: atom_id res chain seq x y z
N MET A 1 39.12 2.83 -3.16
CA MET A 1 38.19 3.96 -2.91
C MET A 1 37.26 4.10 -4.10
N LYS A 2 35.98 3.73 -3.95
CA LYS A 2 34.99 3.65 -5.04
C LYS A 2 34.51 5.06 -5.44
N LYS A 3 34.64 5.36 -6.73
CA LYS A 3 34.30 6.61 -7.41
C LYS A 3 32.77 6.79 -7.42
N TYR A 4 32.21 7.53 -6.47
CA TYR A 4 30.81 7.99 -6.49
C TYR A 4 30.67 9.05 -7.58
N SER A 5 30.41 8.60 -8.80
CA SER A 5 30.18 9.47 -9.95
C SER A 5 28.85 10.20 -9.80
N ASN A 6 28.99 11.50 -9.53
CA ASN A 6 28.13 12.66 -9.73
C ASN A 6 27.05 12.56 -10.86
N ASN A 7 26.08 11.63 -10.76
CA ASN A 7 24.97 11.47 -11.73
C ASN A 7 23.56 11.56 -11.11
N ASN A 8 23.45 12.16 -9.91
CA ASN A 8 22.20 12.20 -9.15
C ASN A 8 21.14 13.12 -9.78
N TRP A 9 21.54 14.03 -10.68
CA TRP A 9 20.60 14.94 -11.36
C TRP A 9 19.59 14.22 -12.27
N GLY A 10 20.08 13.26 -13.07
CA GLY A 10 19.23 12.47 -13.95
C GLY A 10 18.27 11.56 -13.17
N LEU A 11 18.75 10.97 -12.07
CA LEU A 11 17.91 10.21 -11.14
C LEU A 11 16.80 11.07 -10.55
N LEU A 12 17.09 12.28 -10.07
CA LEU A 12 16.08 13.19 -9.51
C LEU A 12 15.00 13.60 -10.54
N LEU A 13 15.40 13.89 -11.79
CA LEU A 13 14.44 14.20 -12.86
C LEU A 13 13.53 13.01 -13.17
N VAL A 14 14.10 11.83 -13.36
CA VAL A 14 13.35 10.61 -13.68
C VAL A 14 12.41 10.25 -12.52
N SER A 15 12.89 10.31 -11.27
CA SER A 15 12.06 10.09 -10.08
C SER A 15 10.91 11.09 -9.98
N GLY A 16 11.16 12.38 -10.28
CA GLY A 16 10.13 13.40 -10.30
C GLY A 16 9.06 13.18 -11.37
N LEU A 17 9.47 12.77 -12.58
CA LEU A 17 8.55 12.42 -13.67
C LEU A 17 7.70 11.19 -13.32
N ILE A 18 8.33 10.13 -12.79
CA ILE A 18 7.64 8.90 -12.37
C ILE A 18 6.62 9.22 -11.27
N ALA A 19 6.98 10.05 -10.29
CA ALA A 19 6.07 10.45 -9.21
C ALA A 19 4.86 11.26 -9.72
N LEU A 20 5.07 12.16 -10.69
CA LEU A 20 3.98 12.89 -11.35
C LEU A 20 3.06 11.98 -12.15
N PHE A 21 3.61 11.09 -12.96
CA PHE A 21 2.82 10.10 -13.71
C PHE A 21 2.03 9.20 -12.77
N TYR A 22 2.65 8.70 -11.70
CA TYR A 22 1.98 7.93 -10.66
C TYR A 22 0.85 8.72 -10.01
N GLY A 23 1.08 9.99 -9.65
CA GLY A 23 0.06 10.83 -9.00
C GLY A 23 -1.15 11.11 -9.89
N ILE A 24 -0.92 11.37 -11.19
CA ILE A 24 -2.00 11.55 -12.17
C ILE A 24 -2.77 10.23 -12.33
N LEU A 25 -2.06 9.12 -12.54
CA LEU A 25 -2.70 7.81 -12.67
C LEU A 25 -3.48 7.44 -11.41
N ALA A 26 -2.97 7.71 -10.21
CA ALA A 26 -3.65 7.43 -8.96
C ALA A 26 -4.99 8.16 -8.85
N ILE A 27 -5.05 9.44 -9.27
CA ILE A 27 -6.29 10.24 -9.21
C ILE A 27 -7.35 9.69 -10.17
N PHE A 28 -6.97 9.35 -11.41
CA PHE A 28 -7.92 8.89 -12.43
C PHE A 28 -8.28 7.41 -12.30
N ALA A 29 -7.35 6.58 -11.86
CA ALA A 29 -7.50 5.13 -11.85
C ALA A 29 -7.99 4.58 -10.49
N ALA A 30 -8.14 5.44 -9.46
CA ALA A 30 -8.60 5.04 -8.13
C ALA A 30 -9.92 4.25 -8.12
N GLN A 31 -10.85 4.53 -9.05
CA GLN A 31 -12.14 3.81 -9.11
C GLN A 31 -12.01 2.40 -9.71
N GLY A 32 -11.19 2.21 -10.75
CA GLY A 32 -11.09 0.95 -11.48
C GLY A 32 -10.06 -0.01 -10.90
N LEU A 33 -8.90 0.51 -10.48
CA LEU A 33 -7.74 -0.32 -10.12
C LEU A 33 -8.02 -1.26 -8.96
N ILE A 34 -8.73 -0.80 -7.93
CA ILE A 34 -8.96 -1.58 -6.71
C ILE A 34 -9.77 -2.84 -7.05
N LEU A 35 -10.87 -2.68 -7.80
CA LEU A 35 -11.69 -3.81 -8.24
C LEU A 35 -10.96 -4.72 -9.22
N THR A 36 -10.22 -4.16 -10.18
CA THR A 36 -9.46 -4.94 -11.15
C THR A 36 -8.36 -5.77 -10.50
N ILE A 37 -7.60 -5.19 -9.56
CA ILE A 37 -6.52 -5.87 -8.85
C ILE A 37 -7.08 -7.02 -8.03
N VAL A 38 -8.15 -6.79 -7.25
CA VAL A 38 -8.73 -7.82 -6.38
C VAL A 38 -9.28 -8.99 -7.18
N THR A 39 -10.00 -8.71 -8.27
CA THR A 39 -10.53 -9.76 -9.16
C THR A 39 -9.41 -10.54 -9.85
N TYR A 40 -8.35 -9.87 -10.31
CA TYR A 40 -7.20 -10.52 -10.92
C TYR A 40 -6.45 -11.40 -9.90
N PHE A 41 -6.27 -10.90 -8.68
CA PHE A 41 -5.65 -11.65 -7.59
C PHE A 41 -6.49 -12.87 -7.18
N GLY A 42 -7.82 -12.71 -7.10
CA GLY A 42 -8.76 -13.82 -6.88
C GLY A 42 -8.67 -14.89 -7.95
N ALA A 43 -8.59 -14.49 -9.23
CA ALA A 43 -8.42 -15.41 -10.34
C ALA A 43 -7.08 -16.17 -10.28
N LEU A 44 -5.98 -15.49 -9.92
CA LEU A 44 -4.68 -16.15 -9.73
C LEU A 44 -4.71 -17.17 -8.60
N ILE A 45 -5.35 -16.84 -7.47
CA ILE A 45 -5.51 -17.76 -6.34
C ILE A 45 -6.36 -18.97 -6.74
N LEU A 46 -7.43 -18.79 -7.54
CA LEU A 46 -8.21 -19.90 -8.07
C LEU A 46 -7.37 -20.84 -8.92
N VAL A 47 -6.59 -20.31 -9.87
CA VAL A 47 -5.72 -21.11 -10.73
C VAL A 47 -4.67 -21.86 -9.90
N ALA A 48 -4.02 -21.17 -8.94
CA ALA A 48 -3.05 -21.80 -8.05
C ALA A 48 -3.66 -22.91 -7.20
N SER A 49 -4.88 -22.72 -6.68
CA SER A 49 -5.60 -23.71 -5.89
C SER A 49 -5.96 -24.96 -6.70
N LEU A 50 -6.38 -24.78 -7.96
CA LEU A 50 -6.65 -25.89 -8.87
C LEU A 50 -5.38 -26.71 -9.16
N VAL A 51 -4.25 -26.04 -9.37
CA VAL A 51 -2.96 -26.71 -9.59
C VAL A 51 -2.51 -27.48 -8.33
N MET A 52 -2.68 -26.91 -7.13
CA MET A 52 -2.38 -27.61 -5.87
C MET A 52 -3.26 -28.85 -5.68
N LEU A 53 -4.57 -28.75 -5.92
CA LEU A 53 -5.49 -29.90 -5.87
C LEU A 53 -5.13 -30.98 -6.90
N TYR A 54 -4.72 -30.58 -8.11
CA TYR A 54 -4.26 -31.52 -9.13
C TYR A 54 -2.93 -32.19 -8.73
N GLY A 55 -2.04 -31.46 -8.05
CA GLY A 55 -0.80 -31.99 -7.47
C GLY A 55 -1.05 -33.03 -6.37
N VAL A 56 -2.04 -32.81 -5.50
CA VAL A 56 -2.47 -33.77 -4.47
C VAL A 56 -3.07 -35.03 -5.12
N TYR A 57 -3.86 -34.88 -6.19
CA TYR A 57 -4.38 -36.01 -6.96
C TYR A 57 -3.27 -36.79 -7.69
N SER A 58 -2.23 -36.11 -8.19
CA SER A 58 -1.08 -36.74 -8.83
C SER A 58 -0.17 -37.47 -7.83
N ASN A 59 0.01 -36.92 -6.62
CA ASN A 59 0.80 -37.54 -5.54
C ASN A 59 0.11 -38.71 -4.83
N TYR A 60 -1.14 -39.04 -5.18
CA TYR A 60 -1.85 -40.22 -4.68
C TYR A 60 -1.13 -41.54 -4.99
N LYS A 61 -0.22 -41.57 -5.98
CA LYS A 61 0.55 -42.77 -6.35
C LYS A 61 1.80 -43.06 -5.48
N HIS A 62 2.26 -42.12 -4.65
CA HIS A 62 3.55 -42.25 -3.93
C HIS A 62 3.49 -42.26 -2.39
N HIS A 63 2.31 -42.50 -1.79
CA HIS A 63 2.14 -42.76 -0.35
C HIS A 63 2.60 -41.65 0.63
N PHE A 64 2.82 -40.41 0.16
CA PHE A 64 2.94 -39.22 1.03
C PHE A 64 1.63 -38.45 1.02
N PHE A 65 0.59 -39.02 1.63
CA PHE A 65 -0.70 -38.35 1.77
C PHE A 65 -0.68 -37.46 3.01
N ASN A 66 -0.47 -36.16 2.80
CA ASN A 66 -0.50 -35.19 3.88
C ASN A 66 -1.90 -34.56 3.92
N THR A 67 -2.76 -35.00 4.83
CA THR A 67 -4.14 -34.48 4.99
C THR A 67 -4.17 -32.94 5.14
N TYR A 68 -3.08 -32.36 5.64
CA TYR A 68 -2.86 -30.92 5.72
C TYR A 68 -2.89 -30.20 4.36
N ASP A 69 -2.26 -30.76 3.33
CA ASP A 69 -2.20 -30.13 1.99
C ASP A 69 -3.56 -30.14 1.29
N LEU A 70 -4.36 -31.18 1.56
CA LEU A 70 -5.71 -31.31 1.00
C LEU A 70 -6.67 -30.30 1.66
N ILE A 71 -6.60 -30.15 2.98
CA ILE A 71 -7.37 -29.14 3.72
C ILE A 71 -6.95 -27.73 3.29
N GLN A 72 -5.65 -27.47 3.17
CA GLN A 72 -5.13 -26.18 2.74
C GLN A 72 -5.57 -25.82 1.31
N GLY A 73 -5.51 -26.79 0.38
CA GLY A 73 -5.99 -26.60 -1.00
C GLY A 73 -7.50 -26.32 -1.07
N LEU A 74 -8.30 -27.00 -0.25
CA LEU A 74 -9.75 -26.77 -0.17
C LEU A 74 -10.07 -25.37 0.37
N ILE A 75 -9.37 -24.95 1.43
CA ILE A 75 -9.50 -23.60 2.02
C ILE A 75 -9.11 -22.53 0.98
N MET A 76 -8.00 -22.72 0.28
CA MET A 76 -7.54 -21.80 -0.77
C MET A 76 -8.53 -21.72 -1.95
N LEU A 77 -9.14 -22.84 -2.34
CA LEU A 77 -10.15 -22.86 -3.40
C LEU A 77 -11.41 -22.09 -2.99
N ILE A 78 -11.91 -22.30 -1.77
CA ILE A 78 -13.05 -21.55 -1.23
C ILE A 78 -12.73 -20.05 -1.17
N LEU A 79 -11.53 -19.68 -0.70
CA LEU A 79 -11.07 -18.29 -0.70
C LEU A 79 -10.98 -17.70 -2.11
N GLY A 80 -10.46 -18.43 -3.08
CA GLY A 80 -10.38 -17.99 -4.47
C GLY A 80 -11.77 -17.76 -5.09
N VAL A 81 -12.74 -18.64 -4.83
CA VAL A 81 -14.12 -18.48 -5.32
C VAL A 81 -14.77 -17.27 -4.66
N MET A 82 -14.60 -17.10 -3.34
CA MET A 82 -15.13 -15.94 -2.61
C MET A 82 -14.51 -14.63 -3.10
N LEU A 83 -13.20 -14.57 -3.30
CA LEU A 83 -12.52 -13.37 -3.81
C LEU A 83 -12.92 -13.02 -5.24
N THR A 84 -13.25 -14.01 -6.08
CA THR A 84 -13.59 -13.78 -7.49
C THR A 84 -15.05 -13.39 -7.67
N PHE A 85 -15.99 -14.09 -7.02
CA PHE A 85 -17.43 -13.86 -7.19
C PHE A 85 -18.02 -12.89 -6.16
N PHE A 86 -17.47 -12.85 -4.95
CA PHE A 86 -17.86 -11.92 -3.89
C PHE A 86 -16.79 -10.85 -3.66
N SER A 87 -16.01 -10.51 -4.69
CA SER A 87 -14.90 -9.54 -4.65
C SER A 87 -15.24 -8.26 -3.88
N GLN A 88 -16.43 -7.70 -4.13
CA GLN A 88 -16.92 -6.51 -3.42
C GLN A 88 -17.14 -6.74 -1.92
N HIS A 89 -17.83 -7.82 -1.54
CA HIS A 89 -18.10 -8.10 -0.13
C HIS A 89 -16.87 -8.57 0.64
N SER A 90 -15.99 -9.35 -0.01
CA SER A 90 -14.72 -9.78 0.57
C SER A 90 -13.82 -8.58 0.84
N LEU A 91 -13.74 -7.63 -0.11
CA LEU A 91 -13.01 -6.38 0.09
C LEU A 91 -13.63 -5.57 1.24
N GLN A 92 -14.95 -5.45 1.28
CA GLN A 92 -15.65 -4.72 2.34
C GLN A 92 -15.32 -5.29 3.72
N LEU A 93 -15.39 -6.62 3.90
CA LEU A 93 -15.03 -7.30 5.15
C LEU A 93 -13.57 -7.05 5.52
N PHE A 94 -12.65 -7.14 4.55
CA PHE A 94 -11.23 -6.90 4.77
C PHE A 94 -10.97 -5.46 5.24
N VAL A 95 -11.61 -4.47 4.59
CA VAL A 95 -11.49 -3.06 4.96
C VAL A 95 -12.13 -2.78 6.33
N ILE A 96 -13.23 -3.43 6.68
CA ILE A 96 -13.84 -3.34 8.02
C ILE A 96 -12.88 -3.87 9.09
N ILE A 97 -12.25 -5.02 8.86
CA ILE A 97 -11.26 -5.59 9.79
C ILE A 97 -10.10 -4.60 9.99
N ILE A 98 -9.60 -4.00 8.92
CA ILE A 98 -8.57 -2.96 8.98
C ILE A 98 -9.07 -1.74 9.76
N GLY A 99 -10.32 -1.31 9.55
CA GLY A 99 -10.94 -0.19 10.28
C GLY A 99 -11.01 -0.44 11.78
N ILE A 100 -11.45 -1.64 12.20
CA ILE A 100 -11.47 -2.05 13.61
C ILE A 100 -10.04 -2.05 14.18
N TRP A 101 -9.08 -2.64 13.47
CA TRP A 101 -7.68 -2.64 13.88
C TRP A 101 -7.11 -1.23 14.03
N ALA A 102 -7.41 -0.33 13.10
CA ALA A 102 -6.99 1.07 13.16
C ALA A 102 -7.57 1.78 14.39
N ILE A 103 -8.84 1.54 14.74
CA ILE A 103 -9.44 2.08 15.97
C ILE A 103 -8.69 1.57 17.20
N LEU A 104 -8.40 0.26 17.28
CA LEU A 104 -7.63 -0.31 18.39
C LEU A 104 -6.25 0.33 18.51
N VAL A 105 -5.53 0.49 17.40
CA VAL A 105 -4.21 1.15 17.37
C VAL A 105 -4.34 2.61 17.83
N GLY A 106 -5.36 3.33 17.37
CA GLY A 106 -5.59 4.72 17.77
C GLY A 106 -5.90 4.85 19.27
N ILE A 107 -6.68 3.92 19.84
CA ILE A 107 -6.95 3.84 21.29
C ILE A 107 -5.65 3.60 22.06
N ILE A 108 -4.80 2.66 21.61
CA ILE A 108 -3.50 2.37 22.23
C ILE A 108 -2.58 3.60 22.15
N GLN A 109 -2.57 4.32 21.03
CA GLN A 109 -1.77 5.55 20.87
C GLN A 109 -2.25 6.66 21.82
N LEU A 110 -3.56 6.82 21.99
CA LEU A 110 -4.09 7.77 22.97
C LEU A 110 -3.73 7.36 24.40
N TYR A 111 -3.89 6.08 24.73
CA TYR A 111 -3.52 5.56 26.05
C TYR A 111 -2.04 5.78 26.36
N THR A 112 -1.14 5.48 25.42
CA THR A 112 0.29 5.73 25.56
C THR A 112 0.60 7.23 25.67
N ALA A 113 -0.11 8.08 24.94
CA ALA A 113 0.02 9.54 25.07
C ALA A 113 -0.37 10.06 26.46
N PHE A 114 -1.41 9.51 27.08
CA PHE A 114 -1.81 9.88 28.44
C PHE A 114 -0.80 9.39 29.49
N ASN A 115 -0.21 8.20 29.29
CA ASN A 115 0.83 7.64 30.16
C ASN A 115 2.21 8.31 30.02
N LEU A 116 2.45 9.08 28.95
CA LEU A 116 3.72 9.80 28.78
C LEU A 116 3.85 10.96 29.79
N PRO A 117 5.04 11.18 30.38
CA PRO A 117 5.31 12.33 31.23
C PRO A 117 5.03 13.65 30.49
N LYS A 118 4.54 14.68 31.22
CA LYS A 118 4.24 16.00 30.63
C LYS A 118 5.46 16.69 29.99
N SER A 119 6.68 16.30 30.37
CA SER A 119 7.95 16.80 29.83
C SER A 119 8.31 16.22 28.46
N TYR A 120 7.57 15.23 27.95
CA TYR A 120 7.85 14.61 26.67
C TYR A 120 7.42 15.53 25.52
N ILE A 121 8.40 16.09 24.80
CA ILE A 121 8.21 17.05 23.70
C ILE A 121 7.29 16.50 22.59
N GLY A 122 7.28 15.18 22.38
CA GLY A 122 6.44 14.50 21.38
C GLY A 122 5.00 14.19 21.81
N LYS A 123 4.61 14.48 23.06
CA LYS A 123 3.28 14.12 23.60
C LYS A 123 2.09 14.66 22.78
N PRO A 124 2.05 15.94 22.35
CA PRO A 124 0.94 16.42 21.51
C PRO A 124 0.87 15.71 20.16
N SER A 125 2.01 15.34 19.56
CA SER A 125 2.03 14.60 18.29
C SER A 125 1.41 13.21 18.42
N PHE A 126 1.63 12.50 19.54
CA PHE A 126 0.99 11.21 19.79
C PHE A 126 -0.52 11.32 19.97
N ILE A 127 -1.01 12.37 20.65
CA ILE A 127 -2.45 12.62 20.82
C ILE A 127 -3.10 12.89 19.47
N ILE A 128 -2.50 13.77 18.67
CA ILE A 128 -3.00 14.13 17.34
C ILE A 128 -3.01 12.89 16.43
N ASN A 129 -1.93 12.11 16.42
CA ASN A 129 -1.85 10.90 15.59
C ASN A 129 -2.88 9.84 16.01
N GLY A 130 -3.08 9.63 17.31
CA GLY A 130 -4.10 8.71 17.83
C GLY A 130 -5.51 9.12 17.43
N LEU A 131 -5.85 10.41 17.55
CA LEU A 131 -7.13 10.97 17.10
C LEU A 131 -7.34 10.79 15.60
N ILE A 132 -6.34 11.14 14.78
CA ILE A 132 -6.40 10.94 13.32
C ILE A 132 -6.62 9.47 12.98
N THR A 133 -5.92 8.56 13.66
CA THR A 133 -6.03 7.12 13.42
C THR A 133 -7.42 6.59 13.79
N ILE A 134 -8.02 7.05 14.89
CA ILE A 134 -9.41 6.68 15.25
C ILE A 134 -10.40 7.21 14.22
N VAL A 135 -10.31 8.49 13.86
CA VAL A 135 -11.21 9.10 12.86
C VAL A 135 -11.09 8.34 11.53
N PHE A 136 -9.88 7.98 11.13
CA PHE A 136 -9.63 7.16 9.95
C PHE A 136 -10.27 5.77 10.05
N GLY A 137 -10.07 5.07 11.18
CA GLY A 137 -10.66 3.75 11.42
C GLY A 137 -12.20 3.79 11.41
N VAL A 138 -12.81 4.78 12.07
CA VAL A 138 -14.27 4.99 12.07
C VAL A 138 -14.77 5.27 10.66
N SER A 139 -14.06 6.11 9.92
CA SER A 139 -14.42 6.46 8.54
C SER A 139 -14.43 5.25 7.61
N LEU A 140 -13.47 4.32 7.78
CA LEU A 140 -13.42 3.04 7.04
C LEU A 140 -14.63 2.14 7.31
N LEU A 141 -15.23 2.22 8.50
CA LEU A 141 -16.42 1.43 8.85
C LEU A 141 -17.69 1.94 8.15
N PHE A 142 -17.84 3.26 8.04
CA PHE A 142 -19.02 3.86 7.40
C PHE A 142 -18.97 3.77 5.88
N ASN A 143 -17.82 4.06 5.26
CA ASN A 143 -17.67 4.05 3.80
C ASN A 143 -16.29 3.49 3.38
N PRO A 144 -16.11 2.16 3.41
CA PRO A 144 -14.80 1.53 3.14
C PRO A 144 -14.26 1.84 1.74
N PHE A 145 -15.12 1.84 0.72
CA PHE A 145 -14.73 2.10 -0.67
C PHE A 145 -14.31 3.56 -0.90
N GLU A 146 -15.09 4.52 -0.39
CA GLU A 146 -14.74 5.94 -0.52
C GLU A 146 -13.48 6.28 0.28
N MET A 147 -13.28 5.69 1.46
CA MET A 147 -12.06 5.94 2.23
C MET A 147 -10.81 5.35 1.56
N ALA A 148 -10.92 4.16 0.95
CA ALA A 148 -9.84 3.62 0.12
C ALA A 148 -9.51 4.56 -1.06
N ARG A 149 -10.54 5.11 -1.71
CA ARG A 149 -10.37 6.10 -2.79
C ARG A 149 -9.69 7.38 -2.30
N VAL A 150 -10.14 7.93 -1.18
CA VAL A 150 -9.55 9.13 -0.57
C VAL A 150 -8.07 8.90 -0.26
N MET A 151 -7.70 7.72 0.24
CA MET A 151 -6.29 7.37 0.49
C MET A 151 -5.46 7.33 -0.80
N VAL A 152 -5.96 6.73 -1.88
CA VAL A 152 -5.27 6.71 -3.18
C VAL A 152 -5.14 8.13 -3.77
N VAL A 153 -6.16 8.97 -3.61
CA VAL A 153 -6.11 10.37 -4.06
C VAL A 153 -5.12 11.17 -3.23
N LEU A 154 -5.11 11.00 -1.90
CA LEU A 154 -4.15 11.65 -1.00
C LEU A 154 -2.72 11.26 -1.33
N THR A 155 -2.43 9.97 -1.53
CA THR A 155 -1.09 9.53 -1.95
C THR A 155 -0.72 10.05 -3.33
N GLY A 156 -1.69 10.15 -4.25
CA GLY A 156 -1.50 10.76 -5.56
C GLY A 156 -1.13 12.25 -5.48
N ILE A 157 -1.86 13.03 -4.66
CA ILE A 157 -1.56 14.45 -4.40
C ILE A 157 -0.17 14.60 -3.79
N LEU A 158 0.17 13.80 -2.78
CA LEU A 158 1.49 13.81 -2.15
C LEU A 158 2.59 13.47 -3.17
N ALA A 159 2.36 12.49 -4.05
CA ALA A 159 3.30 12.13 -5.11
C ALA A 159 3.52 13.28 -6.10
N ILE A 160 2.47 14.04 -6.46
CA ILE A 160 2.58 15.24 -7.29
C ILE A 160 3.45 16.30 -6.60
N VAL A 161 3.19 16.59 -5.32
CA VAL A 161 3.96 17.57 -4.55
C VAL A 161 5.43 17.19 -4.48
N VAL A 162 5.73 15.93 -4.15
CA VAL A 162 7.11 15.41 -4.11
C VAL A 162 7.74 15.46 -5.50
N GLY A 163 7.01 15.10 -6.55
CA GLY A 163 7.47 15.19 -7.93
C GLY A 163 7.88 16.61 -8.33
N ILE A 164 7.08 17.61 -7.98
CA ILE A 164 7.38 19.03 -8.22
C ILE A 164 8.65 19.46 -7.47
N ILE A 165 8.80 19.06 -6.20
CA ILE A 165 10.00 19.38 -5.39
C ILE A 165 11.25 18.77 -6.03
N LEU A 166 11.18 17.51 -6.47
CA LEU A 166 12.29 16.82 -7.12
C LEU A 166 12.67 17.47 -8.45
N LEU A 167 11.69 17.87 -9.26
CA LEU A 167 11.92 18.62 -10.49
C LEU A 167 12.60 19.97 -10.21
N TYR A 168 12.15 20.70 -9.20
CA TYR A 168 12.76 21.97 -8.80
C TYR A 168 14.21 21.80 -8.34
N LEU A 169 14.46 20.81 -7.47
CA LEU A 169 15.82 20.47 -7.01
C LEU A 169 16.72 20.06 -8.17
N ALA A 170 16.19 19.30 -9.13
CA ALA A 170 16.92 18.94 -10.33
C ALA A 170 17.29 20.21 -11.12
N ILE A 171 16.34 21.08 -11.48
CA ILE A 171 16.66 22.30 -12.25
C ILE A 171 17.71 23.15 -11.53
N LYS A 172 17.62 23.28 -10.20
CA LYS A 172 18.61 23.98 -9.38
C LYS A 172 20.00 23.34 -9.41
N LEU A 173 20.08 22.01 -9.34
CA LEU A 173 21.33 21.25 -9.46
C LEU A 173 21.96 21.37 -10.86
N LYS A 174 21.14 21.43 -11.93
CA LYS A 174 21.62 21.69 -13.30
C LYS A 174 22.28 23.07 -13.38
N GLY A 175 21.64 24.09 -12.83
CA GLY A 175 22.13 25.47 -12.85
C GLY A 175 23.45 25.64 -12.08
N LEU A 176 23.61 24.96 -10.95
CA LEU A 176 24.86 24.97 -10.18
C LEU A 176 26.03 24.30 -10.92
N ARG A 177 25.76 23.25 -11.71
CA ARG A 177 26.79 22.57 -12.50
C ARG A 177 27.29 23.43 -13.66
N VAL A 178 26.37 24.10 -14.37
CA VAL A 178 26.70 24.99 -15.50
C VAL A 178 27.56 26.17 -15.05
N LYS A 179 27.33 26.70 -13.83
CA LYS A 179 28.10 27.82 -13.29
C LYS A 179 29.56 27.45 -12.94
N ILE A 180 29.79 26.24 -12.41
CA ILE A 180 31.15 25.77 -12.08
C ILE A 180 31.97 25.49 -13.36
N GLU A 181 31.30 25.11 -14.45
CA GLU A 181 31.93 24.81 -15.74
C GLU A 181 32.22 26.06 -16.58
N THR A 182 31.63 27.21 -16.22
CA THR A 182 31.88 28.51 -16.87
C THR A 182 32.89 29.39 -16.13
N ASP A 183 33.20 29.07 -14.87
CA ASP A 183 34.22 29.74 -14.05
C ASP A 183 35.61 29.02 -14.11
N LEU A 184 35.79 28.05 -15.01
CA LEU A 184 37.05 27.33 -15.33
C LEU A 184 37.54 27.69 -16.73
#